data_AF-X5E138-F1
#
_entry.id   AF-X5E138-F1
#
_cell.length_a   1.000
_cell.length_b   1.000
_cell.length_c   1.000
_cell.angle_alpha   90.00
_cell.angle_beta   90.00
_cell.angle_gamma   90.00
#
_symmetry.space_group_name_H-M   'P 1'
#
loop_
_entity.id
_entity.type
_entity.pdbx_description
1 polymer ?
#
loop_
_entity_poly.entity_id
_entity_poly.type
_entity_poly.pdbx_seq_one_letter_code
_entity_poly.pdbx_strand_id
1 'polypeptide(L)'
;MNKTKAIVVDKKILVPFILITSLFALWGFANDLTNPMVAAFQTVMEISNAKAAMVQFAFYGGYATMAIPAALIIKRYSYKTGIIIGLALYAIGALLFFPAAQYEIFGFFLMSLYILTFGLAFLETTANPYILSMGDPATATRRLNLAQSFNPMGSILGMFVASKLILSSLESDKRDAAGNLIFDTLNAAEKAAIRTNDLAVIRNPYVILGFFVIVMLIIIAVSKMPKRESADHEIHPWHSAKRLFRNKIYREGVIAQVFYVGAQIMCWTFIIQYADNLGIPKAQAQNFNIVAMAIFIASRFISTFLMKYLNARYMLLLFAIGGMCTTAGVVLIQGMMGLYLLVATSAFMSLMFPTIYGIALEDVGDDATLGAAGLVMAIVGGALMPPLQGLIIDQGTIGPLPAVNFSFILPFICFVVIAIYGKRTYNAFKTVH
;
A
#
# COMPACT_ATOMS: atom_id res chain seq x y z
N MET A 1 10.79 26.61 -31.80
CA MET A 1 10.33 26.91 -30.42
C MET A 1 11.09 26.05 -29.44
N ASN A 2 12.01 26.66 -28.66
CA ASN A 2 12.70 25.96 -27.57
C ASN A 2 11.66 25.58 -26.51
N LYS A 3 11.20 24.32 -26.48
CA LYS A 3 10.48 23.77 -25.33
C LYS A 3 11.47 23.75 -24.17
N THR A 4 11.41 24.75 -23.29
CA THR A 4 12.05 24.71 -21.98
C THR A 4 11.69 23.36 -21.36
N LYS A 5 12.69 22.51 -21.09
CA LYS A 5 12.46 21.16 -20.55
C LYS A 5 11.67 21.30 -19.25
N ALA A 6 10.45 20.78 -19.24
CA ALA A 6 9.60 20.75 -18.04
C ALA A 6 10.39 20.14 -16.88
N ILE A 7 10.55 20.92 -15.80
CA ILE A 7 11.31 20.52 -14.63
C ILE A 7 10.44 19.59 -13.79
N VAL A 8 11.01 18.48 -13.31
CA VAL A 8 10.25 17.52 -12.47
C VAL A 8 9.95 18.15 -11.12
N VAL A 9 10.94 18.71 -10.42
CA VAL A 9 10.75 19.43 -9.16
C VAL A 9 11.45 20.79 -9.24
N ASP A 10 10.67 21.88 -9.25
CA ASP A 10 11.21 23.24 -9.22
C ASP A 10 11.78 23.56 -7.82
N LYS A 11 12.86 24.35 -7.75
CA LYS A 11 13.45 24.82 -6.49
C LYS A 11 12.42 25.51 -5.59
N LYS A 12 11.43 26.20 -6.17
CA LYS A 12 10.35 26.88 -5.43
C LYS A 12 9.43 25.93 -4.67
N ILE A 13 9.27 24.69 -5.14
CA ILE A 13 8.38 23.67 -4.54
C ILE A 13 9.17 22.54 -3.88
N LEU A 14 10.49 22.60 -3.86
CA LEU A 14 11.36 21.52 -3.38
C LEU A 14 11.10 21.17 -1.92
N VAL A 15 10.97 22.17 -1.04
CA VAL A 15 10.72 21.94 0.39
C VAL A 15 9.36 21.26 0.62
N PRO A 16 8.23 21.78 0.10
CA PRO A 16 6.95 21.06 0.13
C PRO A 16 7.04 19.66 -0.48
N PHE A 17 7.74 19.49 -1.61
CA PHE A 17 7.89 18.19 -2.25
C PHE A 17 8.61 17.18 -1.34
N ILE A 18 9.72 17.57 -0.70
CA ILE A 18 10.47 16.70 0.23
C ILE A 18 9.59 16.33 1.42
N LEU A 19 8.89 17.30 2.01
CA LEU A 19 8.00 17.05 3.16
C LEU A 19 6.91 16.04 2.79
N ILE A 20 6.21 16.23 1.68
CA ILE A 20 5.16 15.31 1.25
C ILE A 20 5.74 13.95 0.83
N THR A 21 6.92 13.94 0.21
CA THR A 21 7.65 12.71 -0.13
C THR A 21 7.99 11.89 1.11
N SER A 22 8.41 12.54 2.20
CA SER A 22 8.69 11.86 3.47
C SER A 22 7.44 11.22 4.10
N LEU A 23 6.26 11.77 3.84
CA LEU A 23 4.99 11.16 4.29
C LEU A 23 4.74 9.81 3.62
N PHE A 24 5.13 9.64 2.36
CA PHE A 24 4.99 8.36 1.66
C PHE A 24 5.84 7.26 2.32
N ALA A 25 7.06 7.60 2.75
CA ALA A 25 7.90 6.70 3.53
C ALA A 25 7.30 6.39 4.91
N LEU A 26 6.80 7.42 5.62
CA LEU A 26 6.19 7.25 6.94
C LEU A 26 4.92 6.39 6.92
N TRP A 27 4.10 6.54 5.88
CA TRP A 27 2.95 5.68 5.64
C TRP A 27 3.42 4.26 5.31
N GLY A 28 4.36 4.07 4.37
CA GLY A 28 4.86 2.73 4.01
C GLY A 28 5.37 1.96 5.23
N PHE A 29 6.10 2.65 6.12
CA PHE A 29 6.53 2.12 7.41
C PHE A 29 5.34 1.64 8.27
N ALA A 30 4.29 2.44 8.41
CA ALA A 30 3.09 2.09 9.19
C ALA A 30 2.41 0.81 8.69
N ASN A 31 2.22 0.74 7.37
CA ASN A 31 1.47 -0.33 6.73
C ASN A 31 2.15 -1.67 6.99
N ASP A 32 3.46 -1.73 6.74
CA ASP A 32 4.20 -2.98 6.88
C ASP A 32 4.72 -3.25 8.30
N LEU A 33 4.64 -2.27 9.20
CA LEU A 33 4.69 -2.53 10.64
C LEU A 33 3.42 -3.24 11.13
N THR A 34 2.26 -2.93 10.55
CA THR A 34 0.96 -3.45 10.99
C THR A 34 0.70 -4.88 10.53
N ASN A 35 1.09 -5.23 9.30
CA ASN A 35 0.81 -6.54 8.71
C ASN A 35 1.24 -7.74 9.59
N PRO A 36 2.46 -7.79 10.15
CA PRO A 36 2.89 -8.89 10.99
C PRO A 36 2.20 -8.93 12.37
N MET A 37 1.58 -7.81 12.79
CA MET A 37 0.93 -7.73 14.11
C MET A 37 -0.36 -8.55 14.18
N VAL A 38 -0.98 -8.87 13.04
CA VAL A 38 -2.16 -9.75 12.99
C VAL A 38 -1.86 -11.09 13.66
N ALA A 39 -0.75 -11.71 13.28
CA ALA A 39 -0.30 -12.98 13.84
C ALA A 39 0.14 -12.83 15.30
N ALA A 40 0.84 -11.73 15.63
CA ALA A 40 1.25 -11.46 17.01
C ALA A 40 0.05 -11.34 17.96
N PHE A 41 -1.00 -10.60 17.58
CA PHE A 41 -2.22 -10.49 18.38
C PHE A 41 -2.96 -11.82 18.53
N GLN A 42 -2.92 -12.66 17.50
CA GLN A 42 -3.51 -14.00 17.56
C GLN A 42 -2.90 -14.83 18.70
N THR A 43 -1.56 -14.89 18.75
CA THR A 43 -0.82 -15.66 19.76
C THR A 43 -0.94 -15.03 21.15
N VAL A 44 -0.64 -13.73 21.30
CA VAL A 44 -0.60 -13.04 22.59
C VAL A 44 -1.96 -13.01 23.30
N MET A 45 -3.04 -12.81 22.53
CA MET A 45 -4.39 -12.67 23.06
C MET A 45 -5.23 -13.96 22.97
N GLU A 46 -4.65 -15.07 22.48
CA GLU A 46 -5.33 -16.36 22.28
C GLU A 46 -6.67 -16.20 21.54
N ILE A 47 -6.70 -15.35 20.51
CA ILE A 47 -7.91 -15.08 19.72
C ILE A 47 -7.98 -15.98 18.50
N SER A 48 -9.20 -16.23 18.02
CA SER A 48 -9.40 -17.02 16.80
C SER A 48 -8.87 -16.30 15.55
N ASN A 49 -8.51 -17.06 14.52
CA ASN A 49 -8.14 -16.53 13.19
C ASN A 49 -9.17 -15.50 12.67
N ALA A 50 -10.47 -15.76 12.88
CA ALA A 50 -11.54 -14.85 12.46
C ALA A 50 -11.47 -13.50 13.18
N LYS A 51 -11.15 -13.50 14.49
CA LYS A 51 -10.95 -12.27 15.25
C LYS A 51 -9.65 -11.56 14.85
N ALA A 52 -8.57 -12.29 14.61
CA ALA A 52 -7.31 -11.70 14.13
C ALA A 52 -7.50 -11.04 12.74
N ALA A 53 -8.26 -11.67 11.84
CA ALA A 53 -8.59 -11.12 10.52
C ALA A 53 -9.36 -9.79 10.60
N MET A 54 -10.05 -9.49 11.72
CA MET A 54 -10.67 -8.18 11.94
C MET A 54 -9.65 -7.04 11.91
N VAL A 55 -8.38 -7.29 12.25
CA VAL A 55 -7.32 -6.28 12.13
C VAL A 55 -7.17 -5.84 10.68
N GLN A 56 -7.11 -6.79 9.74
CA GLN A 56 -7.03 -6.46 8.32
C GLN A 56 -8.33 -5.79 7.84
N PHE A 57 -9.48 -6.28 8.29
CA PHE A 57 -10.77 -5.66 7.97
C PHE A 57 -10.84 -4.20 8.45
N ALA A 58 -10.41 -3.90 9.67
CA ALA A 58 -10.32 -2.54 10.18
C ALA A 58 -9.31 -1.73 9.37
N PHE A 59 -8.16 -2.32 9.05
CA PHE A 59 -7.13 -1.64 8.28
C PHE A 59 -7.65 -1.18 6.91
N TYR A 60 -8.17 -2.10 6.09
CA TYR A 60 -8.72 -1.79 4.77
C TYR A 60 -10.06 -1.06 4.82
N GLY A 61 -10.88 -1.35 5.83
CA GLY A 61 -12.15 -0.66 6.06
C GLY A 61 -11.95 0.83 6.36
N GLY A 62 -10.85 1.20 7.04
CA GLY A 62 -10.50 2.59 7.30
C GLY A 62 -10.18 3.35 6.01
N TYR A 63 -9.43 2.71 5.12
CA TYR A 63 -9.17 3.23 3.76
C TYR A 63 -10.45 3.47 2.97
N ALA A 64 -11.38 2.52 2.99
CA ALA A 64 -12.64 2.61 2.25
C ALA A 64 -13.53 3.74 2.77
N THR A 65 -13.70 3.80 4.09
CA THR A 65 -14.71 4.68 4.73
C THR A 65 -14.29 6.13 4.78
N MET A 66 -12.99 6.42 4.97
CA MET A 66 -12.51 7.79 5.16
C MET A 66 -11.98 8.48 3.90
N ALA A 67 -11.80 7.76 2.79
CA ALA A 67 -11.37 8.35 1.53
C ALA A 67 -12.33 9.45 1.03
N ILE A 68 -13.65 9.20 1.03
CA ILE A 68 -14.64 10.20 0.58
C ILE A 68 -14.71 11.40 1.55
N PRO A 69 -14.85 11.23 2.88
CA PRO A 69 -14.77 12.32 3.84
C PRO A 69 -13.50 13.16 3.69
N ALA A 70 -12.34 12.51 3.49
CA ALA A 70 -11.08 13.21 3.24
C ALA A 70 -11.16 14.09 2.00
N ALA A 71 -11.64 13.56 0.87
CA ALA A 71 -11.81 14.32 -0.36
C ALA A 71 -12.72 15.54 -0.20
N LEU A 72 -13.82 15.41 0.55
CA LEU A 72 -14.74 16.51 0.82
C LEU A 72 -14.09 17.61 1.66
N ILE A 73 -13.34 17.24 2.69
CA ILE A 73 -12.59 18.20 3.52
C ILE A 73 -11.52 18.91 2.70
N ILE A 74 -10.77 18.19 1.85
CA ILE A 74 -9.74 18.79 1.00
C ILE A 74 -10.37 19.79 0.02
N LYS A 75 -11.52 19.43 -0.57
CA LYS A 75 -12.25 20.29 -1.51
C LYS A 75 -12.81 21.55 -0.83
N ARG A 76 -13.25 21.43 0.44
CA ARG A 76 -13.78 22.56 1.21
C ARG A 76 -12.70 23.50 1.74
N TYR A 77 -11.54 22.96 2.12
CA TYR A 77 -10.50 23.72 2.81
C TYR A 77 -9.21 23.82 1.99
N SER A 78 -8.37 22.79 2.02
CA SER A 78 -7.11 22.71 1.25
C SER A 78 -6.42 21.36 1.43
N TYR A 79 -5.47 21.04 0.55
CA TYR A 79 -4.57 19.89 0.73
C TYR A 79 -3.81 19.95 2.07
N LYS A 80 -3.30 21.12 2.48
CA LYS A 80 -2.61 21.25 3.76
C LYS A 80 -3.50 20.87 4.95
N THR A 81 -4.78 21.24 4.91
CA THR A 81 -5.74 20.87 5.96
C THR A 81 -5.96 19.36 6.00
N GLY A 82 -6.11 18.72 4.84
CA GLY A 82 -6.22 17.27 4.74
C GLY A 82 -5.01 16.53 5.32
N ILE A 83 -3.80 17.00 5.03
CA ILE A 83 -2.56 16.41 5.58
C ILE A 83 -2.49 16.55 7.09
N ILE A 84 -2.80 17.73 7.65
CA ILE A 84 -2.75 17.97 9.10
C ILE A 84 -3.74 17.06 9.82
N ILE A 85 -4.99 16.95 9.33
CA ILE A 85 -6.00 16.06 9.91
C ILE A 85 -5.54 14.60 9.80
N GLY A 86 -4.99 14.19 8.65
CA GLY A 86 -4.44 12.85 8.47
C GLY A 86 -3.34 12.51 9.46
N LEU A 87 -2.37 13.40 9.66
CA LEU A 87 -1.30 13.22 10.66
C LEU A 87 -1.83 13.22 12.09
N ALA A 88 -2.83 14.04 12.40
CA ALA A 88 -3.44 14.07 13.72
C ALA A 88 -4.14 12.74 14.04
N LEU A 89 -4.98 12.24 13.13
CA LEU A 89 -5.66 10.95 13.28
C LEU A 89 -4.67 9.80 13.37
N TYR A 90 -3.62 9.82 12.54
CA TYR A 90 -2.55 8.83 12.61
C TYR A 90 -1.85 8.86 13.98
N ALA A 91 -1.39 10.03 14.44
CA ALA A 91 -0.76 10.16 15.76
C ALA A 91 -1.68 9.69 16.90
N ILE A 92 -2.96 10.09 16.87
CA ILE A 92 -3.96 9.68 17.86
C ILE A 92 -4.11 8.16 17.86
N GLY A 93 -4.35 7.54 16.69
CA GLY A 93 -4.47 6.09 16.57
C GLY A 93 -3.24 5.34 17.08
N ALA A 94 -2.05 5.86 16.78
CA ALA A 94 -0.79 5.27 17.23
C ALA A 94 -0.59 5.40 18.75
N LEU A 95 -0.94 6.55 19.36
CA LEU A 95 -0.84 6.75 20.80
C LEU A 95 -1.91 5.99 21.59
N LEU A 96 -3.08 5.71 21.00
CA LEU A 96 -4.13 4.90 21.61
C LEU A 96 -3.73 3.43 21.84
N PHE A 97 -2.63 2.96 21.22
CA PHE A 97 -2.02 1.69 21.60
C PHE A 97 -1.54 1.66 23.06
N PHE A 98 -1.22 2.83 23.64
CA PHE A 98 -0.80 2.91 25.04
C PHE A 98 -1.91 2.47 26.01
N PRO A 99 -3.10 3.09 26.02
CA PRO A 99 -4.20 2.61 26.83
C PRO A 99 -4.68 1.22 26.39
N ALA A 100 -4.66 0.89 25.09
CA ALA A 100 -5.07 -0.44 24.62
C ALA A 100 -4.24 -1.57 25.25
N ALA A 101 -2.92 -1.37 25.37
CA ALA A 101 -2.03 -2.32 26.03
C ALA A 101 -2.21 -2.37 27.55
N GLN A 102 -2.53 -1.24 28.19
CA GLN A 102 -2.77 -1.21 29.63
C GLN A 102 -4.04 -1.96 30.04
N TYR A 103 -5.10 -1.87 29.23
CA TYR A 103 -6.35 -2.58 29.50
C TYR A 103 -6.35 -4.02 28.95
N GLU A 104 -5.40 -4.38 28.09
CA GLU A 104 -5.29 -5.69 27.43
C GLU A 104 -6.55 -6.10 26.63
N ILE A 105 -7.31 -5.12 26.14
CA ILE A 105 -8.57 -5.37 25.40
C ILE A 105 -8.31 -5.29 23.90
N PHE A 106 -8.48 -6.42 23.20
CA PHE A 106 -8.34 -6.50 21.73
C PHE A 106 -9.20 -5.46 20.98
N GLY A 107 -10.41 -5.17 21.45
CA GLY A 107 -11.28 -4.16 20.86
C GLY A 107 -10.69 -2.74 20.88
N PHE A 108 -9.91 -2.38 21.91
CA PHE A 108 -9.22 -1.09 21.96
C PHE A 108 -8.06 -1.03 20.97
N PHE A 109 -7.31 -2.12 20.80
CA PHE A 109 -6.29 -2.21 19.75
C PHE A 109 -6.91 -2.07 18.36
N LEU A 110 -8.04 -2.74 18.12
CA LEU A 110 -8.75 -2.67 16.86
C LEU A 110 -9.24 -1.25 16.56
N MET A 111 -9.82 -0.56 17.55
CA MET A 111 -10.23 0.83 17.41
C MET A 111 -9.04 1.77 17.16
N SER A 112 -7.92 1.55 17.85
CA SER A 112 -6.68 2.32 17.68
C SER A 112 -6.14 2.18 16.25
N LEU A 113 -6.11 0.95 15.73
CA LEU A 113 -5.74 0.65 14.34
C LEU A 113 -6.71 1.29 13.34
N TYR A 114 -8.01 1.27 13.63
CA TYR A 114 -9.02 1.86 12.76
C TYR A 114 -8.87 3.38 12.66
N ILE A 115 -8.61 4.07 13.77
CA ILE A 115 -8.34 5.52 13.78
C ILE A 115 -7.01 5.83 13.09
N LEU A 116 -5.99 4.99 13.28
CA LEU A 116 -4.71 5.11 12.58
C LEU A 116 -4.91 5.03 11.06
N THR A 117 -5.71 4.08 10.58
CA THR A 117 -5.97 3.91 9.15
C THR A 117 -6.83 5.01 8.57
N PHE A 118 -7.68 5.67 9.36
CA PHE A 118 -8.31 6.92 8.94
C PHE A 118 -7.27 8.00 8.61
N GLY A 119 -6.24 8.13 9.45
CA GLY A 119 -5.12 9.03 9.20
C GLY A 119 -4.41 8.72 7.88
N LEU A 120 -4.11 7.44 7.65
CA LEU A 120 -3.51 6.96 6.39
C LEU A 120 -4.39 7.26 5.18
N ALA A 121 -5.70 6.99 5.26
CA ALA A 121 -6.65 7.27 4.18
C ALA A 121 -6.69 8.76 3.80
N PHE A 122 -6.64 9.65 4.81
CA PHE A 122 -6.54 11.09 4.60
C PHE A 122 -5.23 11.46 3.90
N LEU A 123 -4.11 10.94 4.38
CA LEU A 123 -2.80 11.20 3.78
C LEU A 123 -2.74 10.72 2.33
N GLU A 124 -3.24 9.53 2.02
CA GLU A 124 -3.28 9.00 0.65
C GLU A 124 -4.17 9.81 -0.28
N THR A 125 -5.38 10.16 0.18
CA THR A 125 -6.34 10.94 -0.60
C THR A 125 -5.85 12.37 -0.85
N THR A 126 -4.89 12.85 -0.04
CA THR A 126 -4.37 14.21 -0.13
C THR A 126 -3.02 14.30 -0.82
N ALA A 127 -2.04 13.49 -0.42
CA ALA A 127 -0.65 13.59 -0.84
C ALA A 127 -0.47 13.27 -2.33
N ASN A 128 -1.14 12.23 -2.83
CA ASN A 128 -1.05 11.83 -4.24
C ASN A 128 -1.52 12.96 -5.19
N PRO A 129 -2.75 13.48 -5.09
CA PRO A 129 -3.20 14.59 -5.95
C PRO A 129 -2.42 15.89 -5.68
N TYR A 130 -1.94 16.11 -4.46
CA TYR A 130 -1.12 17.27 -4.17
C TYR A 130 0.20 17.25 -4.96
N ILE A 131 0.95 16.14 -4.94
CA ILE A 131 2.18 15.96 -5.75
C ILE A 131 1.91 16.10 -7.26
N LEU A 132 0.81 15.52 -7.75
CA LEU A 132 0.42 15.65 -9.16
C LEU A 132 0.21 17.12 -9.54
N SER A 133 -0.47 17.88 -8.67
CA SER A 133 -0.75 19.30 -8.89
C SER A 133 0.47 20.24 -8.72
N MET A 134 1.58 19.77 -8.16
CA MET A 134 2.76 20.60 -7.92
C MET A 134 3.55 20.86 -9.20
N GLY A 135 3.58 22.08 -9.74
CA GLY A 135 4.42 22.41 -10.89
C GLY A 135 3.83 21.94 -12.22
N ASP A 136 4.67 21.63 -13.21
CA ASP A 136 4.24 21.43 -14.60
C ASP A 136 3.38 20.15 -14.78
N PRO A 137 2.17 20.21 -15.35
CA PRO A 137 1.34 19.03 -15.62
C PRO A 137 2.03 17.93 -16.43
N ALA A 138 2.93 18.29 -17.36
CA ALA A 138 3.62 17.34 -18.22
C ALA A 138 4.55 16.37 -17.45
N THR A 139 5.02 16.77 -16.26
CA THR A 139 5.87 15.93 -15.40
C THR A 139 5.14 15.40 -14.16
N ALA A 140 3.82 15.57 -14.05
CA ALA A 140 3.00 15.17 -12.91
C ALA A 140 3.14 13.69 -12.55
N THR A 141 2.85 12.79 -13.49
CA THR A 141 2.95 11.34 -13.26
C THR A 141 4.37 10.92 -12.87
N ARG A 142 5.39 11.58 -13.45
CA ARG A 142 6.79 11.31 -13.13
C ARG A 142 7.17 11.80 -11.73
N ARG A 143 6.69 12.97 -11.30
CA ARG A 143 6.85 13.47 -9.92
C ARG A 143 6.23 12.51 -8.91
N LEU A 144 5.01 12.04 -9.20
CA LEU A 144 4.31 11.11 -8.33
C LEU A 144 5.11 9.80 -8.19
N ASN A 145 5.62 9.26 -9.29
CA ASN A 145 6.50 8.08 -9.28
C ASN A 145 7.78 8.32 -8.47
N LEU A 146 8.40 9.50 -8.58
CA LEU A 146 9.58 9.86 -7.79
C LEU A 146 9.27 9.89 -6.28
N ALA A 147 8.19 10.57 -5.87
CA ALA A 147 7.78 10.61 -4.47
C ALA A 147 7.43 9.21 -3.93
N GLN A 148 6.71 8.42 -4.72
CA GLN A 148 6.29 7.05 -4.39
C GLN A 148 7.45 6.03 -4.44
N SER A 149 8.63 6.40 -4.92
CA SER A 149 9.84 5.56 -4.81
C SER A 149 10.32 5.43 -3.36
N PHE A 150 9.97 6.39 -2.50
CA PHE A 150 10.33 6.37 -1.08
C PHE A 150 9.36 5.55 -0.22
N ASN A 151 8.15 5.28 -0.71
CA ASN A 151 7.16 4.49 0.02
C ASN A 151 7.67 3.07 0.35
N PRO A 152 8.16 2.26 -0.62
CA PRO A 152 8.63 0.90 -0.32
C PRO A 152 9.92 0.89 0.52
N MET A 153 10.70 1.97 0.50
CA MET A 153 11.84 2.12 1.42
C MET A 153 11.35 2.20 2.87
N GLY A 154 10.28 2.97 3.10
CA GLY A 154 9.58 3.00 4.38
C GLY A 154 9.02 1.62 4.76
N SER A 155 8.38 0.92 3.83
CA SER A 155 7.88 -0.45 4.01
C SER A 155 8.96 -1.42 4.48
N ILE A 156 10.13 -1.44 3.85
CA ILE A 156 11.25 -2.30 4.28
C ILE A 156 11.68 -1.98 5.72
N LEU A 157 11.78 -0.70 6.08
CA LEU A 157 12.09 -0.29 7.45
C LEU A 157 11.00 -0.76 8.43
N GLY A 158 9.72 -0.66 8.04
CA GLY A 158 8.58 -1.14 8.84
C GLY A 158 8.65 -2.65 9.08
N MET A 159 8.86 -3.43 8.02
CA MET A 159 9.05 -4.88 8.11
C MET A 159 10.26 -5.26 8.98
N PHE A 160 11.37 -4.53 8.85
CA PHE A 160 12.57 -4.76 9.64
C PHE A 160 12.30 -4.54 11.13
N VAL A 161 11.67 -3.41 11.49
CA VAL A 161 11.28 -3.12 12.87
C VAL A 161 10.30 -4.19 13.39
N ALA A 162 9.28 -4.54 12.61
CA ALA A 162 8.32 -5.58 13.00
C ALA A 162 9.01 -6.92 13.26
N SER A 163 9.89 -7.37 12.37
CA SER A 163 10.54 -8.67 12.49
C SER A 163 11.64 -8.73 13.55
N LYS A 164 12.48 -7.70 13.65
CA LYS A 164 13.70 -7.72 14.48
C LYS A 164 13.57 -7.05 15.84
N LEU A 165 12.61 -6.15 16.02
CA LEU A 165 12.39 -5.48 17.30
C LEU A 165 11.13 -5.99 18.00
N ILE A 166 10.06 -6.26 17.25
CA ILE A 166 8.80 -6.74 17.83
C ILE A 166 8.80 -8.27 17.93
N LEU A 167 8.67 -8.97 16.80
CA LEU A 167 8.42 -10.42 16.78
C LEU A 167 9.49 -11.24 17.50
N SER A 168 10.77 -10.89 17.31
CA SER A 168 11.90 -11.54 17.99
C SER A 168 11.92 -11.36 19.52
N SER A 169 11.19 -10.36 20.03
CA SER A 169 11.14 -10.02 21.45
C SER A 169 9.84 -10.49 22.11
N LEU A 170 8.93 -11.13 21.36
CA LEU A 170 7.71 -11.72 21.90
C LEU A 170 8.03 -13.02 22.61
N GLU A 171 7.66 -13.11 23.88
CA GLU A 171 7.84 -14.34 24.65
C GLU A 171 6.75 -15.37 24.33
N SER A 172 5.58 -14.92 23.89
CA SER A 172 4.47 -15.79 23.48
C SER A 172 4.77 -16.61 22.22
N ASP A 173 5.72 -16.19 21.37
CA ASP A 173 6.11 -16.92 20.16
C ASP A 173 7.34 -17.83 20.37
N LYS A 174 7.84 -17.95 21.61
CA LYS A 174 8.92 -18.89 21.92
C LYS A 174 8.43 -20.33 21.75
N ARG A 175 9.22 -21.12 21.01
CA ARG A 175 8.93 -22.52 20.70
C ARG A 175 9.91 -23.46 21.37
N ASP A 176 9.43 -24.64 21.74
CA ASP A 176 10.25 -25.72 22.26
C ASP A 176 11.10 -26.38 21.14
N ALA A 177 11.95 -27.35 21.51
CA ALA A 177 12.78 -28.08 20.55
C ALA A 177 11.95 -28.92 19.54
N ALA A 178 10.66 -29.14 19.82
CA ALA A 178 9.72 -29.83 18.95
C ALA A 178 8.91 -28.86 18.05
N GLY A 179 9.08 -27.54 18.21
CA GLY A 179 8.40 -26.51 17.44
C GLY A 179 7.03 -26.07 17.97
N ASN A 180 6.61 -26.58 19.12
CA ASN A 180 5.34 -26.21 19.76
C ASN A 180 5.50 -24.89 20.54
N LEU A 181 4.41 -24.11 20.62
CA LEU A 181 4.42 -22.88 21.41
C LEU A 181 4.52 -23.22 22.90
N ILE A 182 5.57 -22.71 23.55
CA ILE A 182 5.75 -22.89 25.00
C ILE A 182 4.59 -22.21 25.73
N PHE A 183 4.14 -21.07 25.20
CA PHE A 183 3.07 -20.25 25.76
C PHE A 183 1.82 -21.06 26.10
N ASP A 184 1.40 -21.98 25.22
CA ASP A 184 0.18 -22.77 25.41
C ASP A 184 0.26 -23.71 26.62
N THR A 185 1.47 -24.11 27.01
CA THR A 185 1.74 -25.02 28.14
C THR A 185 1.90 -24.32 29.49
N LEU A 186 1.95 -22.98 29.50
CA LEU A 186 2.16 -22.19 30.71
C LEU A 186 0.89 -22.05 31.55
N ASN A 187 1.07 -21.80 32.84
CA ASN A 187 -0.05 -21.54 33.73
C ASN A 187 -0.65 -20.13 33.49
N ALA A 188 -1.84 -19.88 34.03
CA ALA A 188 -2.56 -18.63 33.80
C ALA A 188 -1.81 -17.37 34.30
N ALA A 189 -1.00 -17.48 35.36
CA ALA A 189 -0.24 -16.35 35.91
C ALA A 189 0.97 -16.00 35.04
N GLU A 190 1.68 -17.01 34.53
CA GLU A 190 2.78 -16.86 33.58
C GLU A 190 2.29 -16.28 32.25
N LYS A 191 1.15 -16.78 31.75
CA LYS A 191 0.50 -16.25 30.53
C LYS A 191 0.14 -14.78 30.69
N ALA A 192 -0.39 -14.37 31.84
CA ALA A 192 -0.74 -12.97 32.10
C ALA A 192 0.51 -12.07 32.09
N ALA A 193 1.60 -12.48 32.75
CA ALA A 193 2.84 -11.70 32.77
C ALA A 193 3.45 -11.55 31.37
N ILE A 194 3.49 -12.64 30.59
CA ILE A 194 3.97 -12.63 29.20
C ILE A 194 3.06 -11.75 28.33
N ARG A 195 1.74 -11.83 28.49
CA ARG A 195 0.80 -10.99 27.75
C ARG A 195 1.06 -9.51 28.01
N THR A 196 1.18 -9.10 29.26
CA THR A 196 1.49 -7.70 29.60
C THR A 196 2.83 -7.26 28.98
N ASN A 197 3.86 -8.11 29.02
CA ASN A 197 5.16 -7.82 28.41
C ASN A 197 5.07 -7.68 26.88
N ASP A 198 4.50 -8.68 26.22
CA ASP A 198 4.40 -8.74 24.76
C ASP A 198 3.54 -7.60 24.19
N LEU A 199 2.46 -7.24 24.88
CA LEU A 199 1.67 -6.06 24.52
C LEU A 199 2.44 -4.76 24.70
N ALA A 200 3.34 -4.65 25.69
CA ALA A 200 4.24 -3.51 25.80
C ALA A 200 5.27 -3.48 24.66
N VAL A 201 5.81 -4.63 24.26
CA VAL A 201 6.72 -4.79 23.11
C VAL A 201 6.03 -4.34 21.82
N ILE A 202 4.77 -4.73 21.59
CA ILE A 202 3.97 -4.29 20.43
C ILE A 202 3.66 -2.79 20.53
N ARG A 203 3.24 -2.29 21.69
CA ARG A 203 2.87 -0.89 21.90
C ARG A 203 4.00 0.08 21.61
N ASN A 204 5.20 -0.20 22.10
CA ASN A 204 6.29 0.79 22.15
C ASN A 204 6.63 1.37 20.75
N PRO A 205 6.79 0.57 19.68
CA PRO A 205 7.01 1.10 18.33
C PRO A 205 5.87 1.98 17.81
N TYR A 206 4.62 1.67 18.10
CA TYR A 206 3.48 2.52 17.71
C TYR A 206 3.48 3.85 18.47
N VAL A 207 3.81 3.84 19.76
CA VAL A 207 3.91 5.09 20.54
C VAL A 207 5.06 5.96 20.03
N ILE A 208 6.23 5.38 19.75
CA ILE A 208 7.38 6.08 19.15
C ILE A 208 6.98 6.67 17.78
N LEU A 209 6.29 5.88 16.96
CA LEU A 209 5.75 6.31 15.68
C LEU A 209 4.78 7.49 15.85
N GLY A 210 3.88 7.42 16.83
CA GLY A 210 2.95 8.51 17.15
C GLY A 210 3.67 9.82 17.47
N PHE A 211 4.72 9.79 18.30
CA PHE A 211 5.54 10.98 18.57
C PHE A 211 6.25 11.50 17.32
N PHE A 212 6.82 10.61 16.50
CA PHE A 212 7.44 11.00 15.23
C PHE A 212 6.44 11.66 14.27
N VAL A 213 5.22 11.11 14.17
CA VAL A 213 4.12 11.67 13.36
C VAL A 213 3.71 13.06 13.88
N ILE A 214 3.70 13.28 15.20
CA ILE A 214 3.45 14.61 15.80
C ILE A 214 4.52 15.62 15.40
N VAL A 215 5.79 15.23 15.43
CA VAL A 215 6.89 16.10 14.97
C VAL A 215 6.68 16.47 13.50
N MET A 216 6.34 15.50 12.65
CA MET A 216 6.02 15.75 11.24
C MET A 216 4.79 16.66 11.07
N LEU A 217 3.76 16.49 11.91
CA LEU A 217 2.57 17.35 11.93
C LEU A 217 2.97 18.80 12.23
N ILE A 218 3.78 19.03 13.25
CA ILE A 218 4.26 20.38 13.63
C ILE A 218 5.06 20.99 12.47
N ILE A 219 5.99 20.23 11.88
CA ILE A 219 6.81 20.69 10.74
C ILE A 219 5.90 21.12 9.57
N ILE A 220 4.90 20.30 9.22
CA ILE A 220 3.98 20.62 8.12
C ILE A 220 3.08 21.80 8.47
N ALA A 221 2.60 21.89 9.71
CA ALA A 221 1.77 22.99 10.18
C ALA A 221 2.49 24.34 10.05
N VAL A 222 3.78 24.42 10.38
CA VAL A 222 4.58 25.65 10.25
C VAL A 222 5.09 25.90 8.83
N SER A 223 5.21 24.86 7.99
CA SER A 223 5.69 25.00 6.61
C SER A 223 4.72 25.79 5.72
N LYS A 224 5.25 26.69 4.89
CA LYS A 224 4.47 27.39 3.86
C LYS A 224 4.28 26.46 2.66
N MET A 225 3.06 26.01 2.45
CA MET A 225 2.69 25.16 1.32
C MET A 225 1.96 25.98 0.27
N PRO A 226 2.32 25.86 -1.03
CA PRO A 226 1.58 26.47 -2.12
C PRO A 226 0.10 26.09 -2.03
N LYS A 227 -0.77 27.10 -1.93
CA LYS A 227 -2.22 26.89 -2.00
C LYS A 227 -2.59 26.78 -3.47
N ARG A 228 -3.41 25.77 -3.80
CA ARG A 228 -4.16 25.78 -5.06
C ARG A 228 -5.29 26.77 -4.89
N GLU A 229 -5.41 27.74 -5.78
CA GLU A 229 -6.66 28.51 -5.92
C GLU A 229 -7.74 27.52 -6.36
N SER A 230 -8.63 27.13 -5.46
CA SER A 230 -9.81 26.36 -5.82
C SER A 230 -10.80 27.32 -6.46
N ALA A 231 -11.06 27.15 -7.76
CA ALA A 231 -12.23 27.75 -8.40
C ALA A 231 -13.50 27.15 -7.77
N ASP A 232 -14.39 28.03 -7.31
CA ASP A 232 -15.70 27.79 -6.70
C ASP A 232 -15.81 26.97 -5.40
N HIS A 233 -16.41 27.64 -4.40
CA HIS A 233 -16.82 27.06 -3.12
C HIS A 233 -18.12 26.22 -3.21
N GLU A 234 -18.74 26.10 -4.39
CA GLU A 234 -19.96 25.28 -4.55
C GLU A 234 -19.61 23.80 -4.68
N ILE A 235 -19.69 23.10 -3.55
CA ILE A 235 -19.46 21.66 -3.47
C ILE A 235 -20.75 20.95 -3.90
N HIS A 236 -20.74 20.35 -5.09
CA HIS A 236 -21.77 19.40 -5.53
C HIS A 236 -21.18 17.99 -5.68
N PRO A 237 -21.03 17.21 -4.59
CA PRO A 237 -20.36 15.90 -4.61
C PRO A 237 -21.00 14.94 -5.60
N TRP A 238 -22.33 14.98 -5.72
CA TRP A 238 -23.08 14.14 -6.63
C TRP A 238 -22.80 14.46 -8.11
N HIS A 239 -22.70 15.74 -8.46
CA HIS A 239 -22.36 16.15 -9.83
C HIS A 239 -20.91 15.77 -10.17
N SER A 240 -19.97 16.01 -9.24
CA SER A 240 -18.58 15.55 -9.36
C SER A 240 -18.51 14.03 -9.57
N ALA A 241 -19.21 13.25 -8.75
CA ALA A 241 -19.25 11.79 -8.87
C ALA A 241 -19.82 11.37 -10.24
N LYS A 242 -20.93 11.96 -10.69
CA LYS A 242 -21.53 11.65 -11.99
C LYS A 242 -20.60 11.95 -13.16
N ARG A 243 -19.86 13.07 -13.11
CA ARG A 243 -18.83 13.41 -14.11
C ARG A 243 -17.69 12.39 -14.12
N LEU A 244 -17.18 12.04 -12.94
CA LEU A 244 -16.15 11.02 -12.78
C LEU A 244 -16.59 9.66 -13.34
N PHE A 245 -17.79 9.19 -13.01
CA PHE A 245 -18.33 7.93 -13.53
C PHE A 245 -18.53 7.93 -15.05
N ARG A 246 -18.78 9.09 -15.66
CA ARG A 246 -18.88 9.25 -17.13
C ARG A 246 -17.50 9.31 -17.80
N ASN A 247 -16.46 9.74 -17.08
CA ASN A 247 -15.09 9.73 -17.57
C ASN A 247 -14.57 8.28 -17.66
N LYS A 248 -14.45 7.79 -18.91
CA LYS A 248 -14.03 6.42 -19.20
C LYS A 248 -12.61 6.12 -18.72
N ILE A 249 -11.67 7.08 -18.87
CA ILE A 249 -10.27 6.91 -18.46
C ILE A 249 -10.17 6.78 -16.94
N TYR A 250 -10.90 7.64 -16.21
CA TYR A 250 -10.95 7.57 -14.76
C TYR A 250 -11.58 6.26 -14.27
N ARG A 251 -12.74 5.89 -14.80
CA ARG A 251 -13.45 4.66 -14.39
C ARG A 251 -12.61 3.40 -14.65
N GLU A 252 -12.01 3.29 -15.83
CA GLU A 252 -11.11 2.17 -16.14
C GLU A 252 -9.84 2.22 -15.26
N GLY A 253 -9.38 3.41 -14.87
CA GLY A 253 -8.27 3.60 -13.94
C GLY A 253 -8.57 3.08 -12.53
N VAL A 254 -9.75 3.38 -11.97
CA VAL A 254 -10.19 2.83 -10.68
C VAL A 254 -10.25 1.29 -10.73
N ILE A 255 -10.79 0.73 -11.81
CA ILE A 255 -10.82 -0.73 -12.01
C ILE A 255 -9.39 -1.28 -12.07
N ALA A 256 -8.53 -0.70 -12.90
CA ALA A 256 -7.13 -1.12 -13.02
C ALA A 256 -6.39 -1.04 -11.68
N GLN A 257 -6.71 -0.04 -10.85
CA GLN A 257 -6.15 0.13 -9.51
C GLN A 257 -6.56 -1.00 -8.56
N VAL A 258 -7.83 -1.42 -8.57
CA VAL A 258 -8.32 -2.58 -7.78
C VAL A 258 -7.54 -3.85 -8.15
N PHE A 259 -7.43 -4.14 -9.45
CA PHE A 259 -6.71 -5.32 -9.94
C PHE A 259 -5.21 -5.23 -9.67
N TYR A 260 -4.62 -4.04 -9.76
CA TYR A 260 -3.20 -3.84 -9.42
C TYR A 260 -2.92 -4.14 -7.95
N VAL A 261 -3.68 -3.54 -7.03
CA VAL A 261 -3.46 -3.77 -5.59
C VAL A 261 -3.70 -5.25 -5.26
N GLY A 262 -4.74 -5.85 -5.85
CA GLY A 262 -4.97 -7.28 -5.76
C GLY A 262 -3.77 -8.11 -6.21
N ALA A 263 -3.24 -7.88 -7.41
CA ALA A 263 -2.08 -8.58 -7.96
C ALA A 263 -0.84 -8.43 -7.07
N GLN A 264 -0.59 -7.22 -6.57
CA GLN A 264 0.58 -6.93 -5.74
C GLN A 264 0.54 -7.73 -4.44
N ILE A 265 -0.57 -7.67 -3.71
CA ILE A 265 -0.69 -8.35 -2.42
C ILE A 265 -0.69 -9.87 -2.62
N MET A 266 -1.36 -10.38 -3.65
CA MET A 266 -1.34 -11.79 -4.04
C MET A 266 0.10 -12.27 -4.32
N CYS A 267 0.83 -11.58 -5.19
CA CYS A 267 2.20 -11.96 -5.53
C CYS A 267 3.11 -11.98 -4.31
N TRP A 268 3.08 -10.94 -3.46
CA TRP A 268 3.97 -10.86 -2.30
C TRP A 268 3.60 -11.81 -1.17
N THR A 269 2.31 -11.95 -0.88
CA THR A 269 1.82 -12.86 0.17
C THR A 269 2.24 -14.27 -0.16
N PHE A 270 1.97 -14.74 -1.38
CA PHE A 270 2.16 -16.14 -1.74
C PHE A 270 3.57 -16.50 -2.23
N ILE A 271 4.55 -15.58 -2.20
CA ILE A 271 5.98 -15.94 -2.36
C ILE A 271 6.39 -16.96 -1.29
N ILE A 272 5.96 -16.75 -0.05
CA ILE A 272 6.35 -17.59 1.08
C ILE A 272 5.74 -18.98 0.93
N GLN A 273 4.43 -19.06 0.65
CA GLN A 273 3.71 -20.32 0.44
C GLN A 273 4.23 -21.06 -0.79
N TYR A 274 4.59 -20.35 -1.86
CA TYR A 274 5.21 -20.98 -3.03
C TYR A 274 6.54 -21.63 -2.67
N ALA A 275 7.40 -20.93 -1.93
CA ALA A 275 8.67 -21.48 -1.46
C ALA A 275 8.49 -22.65 -0.48
N ASP A 276 7.52 -22.57 0.43
CA ASP A 276 7.16 -23.63 1.38
C ASP A 276 6.72 -24.91 0.64
N ASN A 277 5.95 -24.77 -0.45
CA ASN A 277 5.56 -25.88 -1.32
C ASN A 277 6.75 -26.54 -2.05
N LEU A 278 7.89 -25.85 -2.16
CA LEU A 278 9.15 -26.44 -2.66
C LEU A 278 10.00 -27.08 -1.55
N GLY A 279 9.51 -27.11 -0.30
CA GLY A 279 10.24 -27.58 0.87
C GLY A 279 11.24 -26.57 1.44
N ILE A 280 11.16 -25.29 1.05
CA ILE A 280 12.03 -24.24 1.56
C ILE A 280 11.49 -23.75 2.91
N PRO A 281 12.29 -23.76 3.99
CA PRO A 281 11.84 -23.28 5.29
C PRO A 281 11.37 -21.81 5.22
N LYS A 282 10.29 -21.48 5.93
CA LYS A 282 9.68 -20.13 5.94
C LYS A 282 10.67 -18.99 6.21
N ALA A 283 11.67 -19.22 7.08
CA ALA A 283 12.73 -18.26 7.36
C ALA A 283 13.59 -17.94 6.11
N GLN A 284 13.89 -18.96 5.30
CA GLN A 284 14.60 -18.79 4.03
C GLN A 284 13.67 -18.25 2.94
N ALA A 285 12.39 -18.63 2.95
CA ALA A 285 11.36 -18.11 2.06
C ALA A 285 11.21 -16.58 2.19
N GLN A 286 11.30 -16.04 3.41
CA GLN A 286 11.25 -14.59 3.66
C GLN A 286 12.36 -13.82 2.93
N ASN A 287 13.53 -14.42 2.71
CA ASN A 287 14.61 -13.79 1.95
C ASN A 287 14.21 -13.53 0.50
N PHE A 288 13.40 -14.39 -0.13
CA PHE A 288 12.89 -14.15 -1.47
C PHE A 288 11.93 -12.97 -1.52
N ASN A 289 11.11 -12.77 -0.49
CA ASN A 289 10.26 -11.60 -0.38
C ASN A 289 11.10 -10.30 -0.21
N ILE A 290 12.17 -10.34 0.59
CA ILE A 290 13.10 -9.21 0.72
C ILE A 290 13.76 -8.88 -0.63
N VAL A 291 14.21 -9.89 -1.37
CA VAL A 291 14.77 -9.71 -2.72
C VAL A 291 13.72 -9.11 -3.68
N ALA A 292 12.47 -9.60 -3.61
CA ALA A 292 11.35 -9.05 -4.39
C ALA A 292 11.13 -7.56 -4.11
N MET A 293 11.18 -7.14 -2.84
CA MET A 293 11.09 -5.72 -2.44
C MET A 293 12.28 -4.89 -2.94
N ALA A 294 13.50 -5.42 -2.85
CA ALA A 294 14.68 -4.74 -3.35
C ALA A 294 14.61 -4.52 -4.87
N ILE A 295 14.17 -5.55 -5.62
CA ILE A 295 13.93 -5.47 -7.06
C ILE A 295 12.82 -4.45 -7.36
N PHE A 296 11.73 -4.44 -6.58
CA PHE A 296 10.64 -3.48 -6.73
C PHE A 296 11.13 -2.04 -6.59
N ILE A 297 11.95 -1.75 -5.56
CA ILE A 297 12.54 -0.42 -5.33
C ILE A 297 13.46 -0.04 -6.48
N ALA A 298 14.42 -0.90 -6.82
CA ALA A 298 15.38 -0.63 -7.89
C ALA A 298 14.65 -0.36 -9.22
N SER A 299 13.69 -1.21 -9.56
CA SER A 299 12.86 -1.04 -10.76
C SER A 299 12.03 0.24 -10.72
N ARG A 300 11.52 0.66 -9.55
CA ARG A 300 10.77 1.92 -9.41
C ARG A 300 11.64 3.15 -9.70
N PHE A 301 12.87 3.19 -9.19
CA PHE A 301 13.81 4.28 -9.52
C PHE A 301 14.20 4.28 -10.99
N ILE A 302 14.52 3.11 -11.56
CA ILE A 302 14.88 2.96 -12.98
C ILE A 302 13.72 3.40 -13.87
N SER A 303 12.50 2.93 -13.60
CA SER A 303 11.32 3.30 -14.38
C SER A 303 10.97 4.78 -14.25
N THR A 304 11.08 5.38 -13.06
CA THR A 304 10.90 6.83 -12.87
C THR A 304 11.92 7.64 -13.68
N PHE A 305 13.15 7.14 -13.82
CA PHE A 305 14.14 7.74 -14.71
C PHE A 305 13.77 7.58 -16.18
N LEU A 306 13.34 6.39 -16.60
CA LEU A 306 12.91 6.09 -17.97
C LEU A 306 11.69 6.90 -18.41
N MET A 307 10.81 7.33 -17.50
CA MET A 307 9.70 8.27 -17.78
C MET A 307 10.17 9.63 -18.31
N LYS A 308 11.47 9.94 -18.24
CA LYS A 308 12.06 11.09 -18.95
C LYS A 308 11.99 10.94 -20.48
N TYR A 309 12.07 9.71 -20.96
CA TYR A 309 12.24 9.38 -22.37
C TYR A 309 11.02 8.67 -22.94
N LEU A 310 10.28 7.94 -22.11
CA LEU A 310 9.13 7.14 -22.51
C LEU A 310 7.84 7.68 -21.88
N ASN A 311 6.74 7.58 -22.63
CA ASN A 311 5.41 7.96 -22.14
C ASN A 311 4.94 7.00 -21.03
N ALA A 312 4.39 7.54 -19.93
CA ALA A 312 3.95 6.75 -18.79
C ALA A 312 2.87 5.70 -19.14
N ARG A 313 1.94 6.01 -20.06
CA ARG A 313 0.90 5.08 -20.53
C ARG A 313 1.50 3.89 -21.29
N TYR A 314 2.52 4.15 -22.11
CA TYR A 314 3.25 3.11 -22.82
C TYR A 314 4.08 2.23 -21.88
N MET A 315 4.76 2.86 -20.91
CA MET A 315 5.50 2.12 -19.88
C MET A 315 4.58 1.23 -19.05
N LEU A 316 3.38 1.72 -18.69
CA LEU A 316 2.38 0.92 -17.98
C LEU A 316 2.01 -0.34 -18.77
N LEU A 317 1.78 -0.20 -20.09
CA LEU A 317 1.51 -1.35 -20.97
C LEU A 317 2.68 -2.34 -20.99
N LEU A 318 3.91 -1.87 -21.18
CA LEU A 318 5.09 -2.73 -21.21
C LEU A 318 5.29 -3.49 -19.89
N PHE A 319 5.12 -2.80 -18.76
CA PHE A 319 5.24 -3.41 -17.44
C PHE A 319 4.12 -4.41 -17.19
N ALA A 320 2.89 -4.12 -17.64
CA ALA A 320 1.78 -5.06 -17.56
C ALA A 320 2.04 -6.34 -18.39
N ILE A 321 2.59 -6.20 -19.60
CA ILE A 321 2.99 -7.35 -20.43
C ILE A 321 4.11 -8.15 -19.74
N GLY A 322 5.13 -7.50 -19.16
CA GLY A 322 6.16 -8.18 -18.39
C GLY A 322 5.61 -8.92 -17.15
N GLY A 323 4.65 -8.31 -16.45
CA GLY A 323 3.88 -8.94 -15.38
C GLY A 323 3.11 -10.18 -15.86
N MET A 324 2.43 -10.09 -17.00
CA MET A 324 1.75 -11.22 -17.64
C MET A 324 2.73 -12.35 -18.00
N CYS A 325 3.86 -12.03 -18.63
CA CYS A 325 4.86 -13.03 -19.01
C CYS A 325 5.45 -13.74 -17.79
N THR A 326 5.83 -12.99 -16.75
CA THR A 326 6.38 -13.57 -15.52
C THR A 326 5.35 -14.43 -14.79
N THR A 327 4.13 -13.94 -14.59
CA THR A 327 3.06 -14.71 -13.91
C THR A 327 2.59 -15.92 -14.71
N ALA A 328 2.48 -15.84 -16.04
CA ALA A 328 2.25 -17.01 -16.88
C ALA A 328 3.38 -18.03 -16.72
N GLY A 329 4.62 -17.56 -16.61
CA GLY A 329 5.77 -18.39 -16.28
C GLY A 329 5.64 -19.07 -14.91
N VAL A 330 5.16 -18.37 -13.87
CA VAL A 330 4.89 -18.97 -12.55
C VAL A 330 3.85 -20.09 -12.64
N VAL A 331 2.80 -19.88 -13.43
CA VAL A 331 1.73 -20.88 -13.63
C VAL A 331 2.24 -22.12 -14.35
N LEU A 332 3.07 -21.94 -15.38
CA LEU A 332 3.48 -23.01 -16.29
C LEU A 332 4.79 -23.71 -15.89
N ILE A 333 5.69 -23.01 -15.20
CA ILE A 333 7.04 -23.50 -14.85
C ILE A 333 7.08 -23.79 -13.34
N GLN A 334 7.21 -25.07 -13.01
CA GLN A 334 7.27 -25.54 -11.63
C GLN A 334 8.69 -25.44 -11.05
N GLY A 335 8.80 -25.53 -9.72
CA GLY A 335 10.09 -25.50 -9.03
C GLY A 335 10.66 -24.09 -8.84
N MET A 336 11.98 -24.02 -8.61
CA MET A 336 12.70 -22.79 -8.29
C MET A 336 12.62 -21.72 -9.38
N MET A 337 12.55 -22.12 -10.65
CA MET A 337 12.43 -21.16 -11.75
C MET A 337 11.11 -20.39 -11.67
N GLY A 338 10.01 -21.07 -11.33
CA GLY A 338 8.72 -20.40 -11.07
C GLY A 338 8.80 -19.43 -9.89
N LEU A 339 9.51 -19.78 -8.81
CA LEU A 339 9.75 -18.86 -7.68
C LEU A 339 10.55 -17.62 -8.10
N TYR A 340 11.60 -17.79 -8.91
CA TYR A 340 12.37 -16.66 -9.43
C TYR A 340 11.55 -15.76 -10.36
N LEU A 341 10.68 -16.34 -11.18
CA LEU A 341 9.77 -15.58 -12.03
C LEU A 341 8.75 -14.79 -11.19
N LEU A 342 8.26 -15.38 -10.10
CA LEU A 342 7.37 -14.71 -9.15
C LEU A 342 8.08 -13.52 -8.47
N VAL A 343 9.32 -13.71 -8.03
CA VAL A 343 10.15 -12.63 -7.48
C VAL A 343 10.37 -11.54 -8.55
N ALA A 344 10.67 -11.93 -9.79
CA ALA A 344 10.88 -11.02 -10.92
C ALA A 344 9.62 -10.22 -11.29
N THR A 345 8.40 -10.74 -11.05
CA THR A 345 7.15 -9.99 -11.22
C THR A 345 7.16 -8.67 -10.45
N SER A 346 7.87 -8.59 -9.32
CA SER A 346 8.00 -7.36 -8.53
C SER A 346 8.70 -6.23 -9.29
N ALA A 347 9.60 -6.52 -10.23
CA ALA A 347 10.18 -5.49 -11.08
C ALA A 347 9.08 -4.80 -11.92
N PHE A 348 8.14 -5.57 -12.43
CA PHE A 348 7.07 -5.10 -13.30
C PHE A 348 5.91 -4.45 -12.55
N MET A 349 5.68 -4.80 -11.29
CA MET A 349 4.67 -4.13 -10.45
C MET A 349 5.07 -2.72 -10.02
N SER A 350 6.36 -2.39 -10.12
CA SER A 350 6.95 -1.18 -9.51
C SER A 350 6.27 0.13 -9.93
N LEU A 351 6.16 0.49 -11.21
CA LEU A 351 5.63 1.81 -11.58
C LEU A 351 4.09 1.89 -11.64
N MET A 352 3.39 0.77 -11.53
CA MET A 352 1.97 0.67 -11.93
C MET A 352 1.05 1.52 -11.04
N PHE A 353 1.13 1.43 -9.70
CA PHE A 353 0.29 2.23 -8.79
C PHE A 353 0.33 3.73 -9.11
N PRO A 354 1.48 4.43 -9.00
CA PRO A 354 1.54 5.86 -9.24
C PRO A 354 1.21 6.23 -10.69
N THR A 355 1.48 5.34 -11.65
CA THR A 355 1.20 5.60 -13.06
C THR A 355 -0.28 5.50 -13.38
N ILE A 356 -0.98 4.46 -12.90
CA ILE A 356 -2.44 4.34 -13.01
C ILE A 356 -3.09 5.55 -12.34
N TYR A 357 -2.64 5.89 -11.13
CA TYR A 357 -3.14 7.05 -10.38
C TYR A 357 -2.95 8.37 -11.16
N GLY A 358 -1.76 8.59 -11.70
CA GLY A 358 -1.44 9.78 -12.49
C GLY A 358 -2.27 9.89 -13.77
N ILE A 359 -2.43 8.79 -14.52
CA ILE A 359 -3.23 8.76 -15.75
C ILE A 359 -4.73 8.92 -15.44
N ALA A 360 -5.23 8.30 -14.37
CA ALA A 360 -6.64 8.35 -14.01
C ALA A 360 -7.09 9.74 -13.55
N LEU A 361 -6.17 10.52 -12.95
CA LEU A 361 -6.44 11.91 -12.53
C LEU A 361 -5.97 12.97 -13.53
N GLU A 362 -5.39 12.56 -14.65
CA GLU A 362 -5.05 13.45 -15.76
C GLU A 362 -6.34 14.10 -16.29
N ASP A 363 -6.34 15.43 -16.39
CA ASP A 363 -7.46 16.25 -16.88
C ASP A 363 -8.80 16.10 -16.12
N VAL A 364 -8.77 15.58 -14.88
CA VAL A 364 -9.96 15.49 -14.01
C VAL A 364 -10.33 16.85 -13.38
N GLY A 365 -9.44 17.83 -13.43
CA GLY A 365 -9.71 19.22 -13.02
C GLY A 365 -10.04 19.36 -11.53
N ASP A 366 -11.19 19.96 -11.22
CA ASP A 366 -11.66 20.24 -9.85
C ASP A 366 -12.28 19.02 -9.16
N ASP A 367 -12.47 17.93 -9.89
CA ASP A 367 -12.95 16.67 -9.35
C ASP A 367 -11.80 15.76 -8.86
N ALA A 368 -10.55 16.22 -8.98
CA ALA A 368 -9.36 15.40 -8.70
C ALA A 368 -9.28 14.89 -7.25
N THR A 369 -9.79 15.64 -6.27
CA THR A 369 -9.84 15.20 -4.87
C THR A 369 -10.83 14.06 -4.66
N LEU A 370 -12.02 14.15 -5.26
CA LEU A 370 -13.02 13.07 -5.21
C LEU A 370 -12.60 11.87 -6.06
N GLY A 371 -11.91 12.12 -7.19
CA GLY A 371 -11.29 11.09 -8.00
C GLY A 371 -10.20 10.33 -7.22
N ALA A 372 -9.36 11.06 -6.49
CA ALA A 372 -8.34 10.49 -5.61
C ALA A 372 -8.97 9.56 -4.55
N ALA A 373 -10.11 9.93 -3.97
CA ALA A 373 -10.82 9.06 -3.04
C ALA A 373 -11.26 7.74 -3.69
N GLY A 374 -11.76 7.76 -4.92
CA GLY A 374 -12.13 6.53 -5.64
C GLY A 374 -10.94 5.59 -5.87
N LEU A 375 -9.77 6.15 -6.20
CA LEU A 375 -8.53 5.38 -6.36
C LEU A 375 -7.98 4.86 -5.03
N VAL A 376 -8.18 5.57 -3.92
CA VAL A 376 -7.81 5.09 -2.57
C VAL A 376 -8.75 3.99 -2.11
N MET A 377 -10.06 4.11 -2.35
CA MET A 377 -11.02 3.03 -2.07
C MET A 377 -10.71 1.76 -2.87
N ALA A 378 -10.09 1.88 -4.06
CA ALA A 378 -9.67 0.73 -4.85
C ALA A 378 -8.63 -0.16 -4.13
N ILE A 379 -7.93 0.36 -3.11
CA ILE A 379 -6.98 -0.42 -2.29
C ILE A 379 -7.67 -1.59 -1.58
N VAL A 380 -8.97 -1.50 -1.32
CA VAL A 380 -9.78 -2.58 -0.75
C VAL A 380 -9.73 -3.85 -1.61
N GLY A 381 -9.44 -3.76 -2.91
CA GLY A 381 -9.18 -4.92 -3.77
C GLY A 381 -8.10 -5.86 -3.22
N GLY A 382 -7.14 -5.31 -2.47
CA GLY A 382 -6.10 -6.03 -1.76
C GLY A 382 -6.58 -6.96 -0.65
N ALA A 383 -7.77 -6.70 -0.07
CA ALA A 383 -8.37 -7.58 0.94
C ALA A 383 -9.21 -8.71 0.31
N LEU A 384 -9.69 -8.51 -0.92
CA LEU A 384 -10.62 -9.43 -1.58
C LEU A 384 -9.92 -10.53 -2.37
N MET A 385 -8.81 -10.19 -3.04
CA MET A 385 -8.13 -11.11 -3.97
C MET A 385 -7.29 -12.20 -3.29
N PRO A 386 -6.52 -11.94 -2.20
CA PRO A 386 -5.73 -12.98 -1.55
C PRO A 386 -6.54 -14.14 -0.97
N PRO A 387 -7.72 -13.93 -0.32
CA PRO A 387 -8.58 -15.03 0.08
C PRO A 387 -9.03 -15.91 -1.11
N LEU A 388 -9.35 -15.31 -2.25
CA LEU A 388 -9.67 -16.05 -3.47
C LEU A 388 -8.50 -16.89 -3.96
N GLN A 389 -7.28 -16.35 -3.90
CA GLN A 389 -6.08 -17.13 -4.24
C GLN A 389 -5.84 -18.27 -3.24
N GLY A 390 -6.05 -18.04 -1.94
CA GLY A 390 -5.98 -19.06 -0.91
C GLY A 390 -6.95 -20.22 -1.16
N LEU A 391 -8.21 -19.93 -1.48
CA LEU A 391 -9.22 -20.95 -1.82
C LEU A 391 -8.84 -21.80 -3.04
N ILE A 392 -8.07 -21.24 -3.98
CA ILE A 392 -7.52 -22.01 -5.11
C ILE A 392 -6.41 -22.92 -4.61
N ILE A 393 -5.49 -22.40 -3.81
CA ILE A 393 -4.34 -23.15 -3.25
C ILE A 393 -4.79 -24.35 -2.42
N ASP A 394 -5.85 -24.18 -1.61
CA ASP A 394 -6.39 -25.22 -0.73
C ASP A 394 -6.95 -26.44 -1.49
N GLN A 395 -7.17 -26.34 -2.81
CA GLN A 395 -7.59 -27.47 -3.66
C GLN A 395 -6.45 -28.49 -3.90
N GLY A 396 -5.21 -28.14 -3.55
CA GLY A 396 -4.03 -29.01 -3.69
C GLY A 396 -3.52 -29.11 -5.14
N THR A 397 -4.35 -29.63 -6.04
CA THR A 397 -4.03 -29.75 -7.48
C THR A 397 -5.22 -29.34 -8.34
N ILE A 398 -4.94 -28.66 -9.46
CA ILE A 398 -5.95 -28.25 -10.44
C ILE A 398 -5.50 -28.73 -11.81
N GLY A 399 -6.12 -29.80 -12.29
CA GLY A 399 -5.67 -30.51 -13.49
C GLY A 399 -4.25 -31.07 -13.29
N PRO A 400 -3.32 -30.87 -14.24
CA PRO A 400 -1.94 -31.37 -14.13
C PRO A 400 -1.02 -30.46 -13.30
N LEU A 401 -1.50 -29.31 -12.81
CA LEU A 401 -0.68 -28.31 -12.14
C LEU A 401 -0.91 -28.32 -10.62
N PRO A 402 0.14 -28.08 -9.81
CA PRO A 402 -0.02 -27.74 -8.40
C PRO A 402 -0.94 -26.52 -8.27
N ALA A 403 -1.90 -26.57 -7.34
CA ALA A 403 -2.83 -25.47 -7.13
C ALA A 403 -2.12 -24.16 -6.76
N VAL A 404 -0.97 -24.26 -6.07
CA VAL A 404 -0.07 -23.15 -5.77
C VAL A 404 0.36 -22.40 -7.04
N ASN A 405 0.88 -23.11 -8.05
CA ASN A 405 1.25 -22.52 -9.33
C ASN A 405 0.04 -21.97 -10.07
N PHE A 406 -1.03 -22.76 -10.17
CA PHE A 406 -2.24 -22.36 -10.88
C PHE A 406 -2.88 -21.11 -10.28
N SER A 407 -2.80 -20.91 -8.97
CA SER A 407 -3.35 -19.75 -8.27
C SER A 407 -2.82 -18.40 -8.80
N PHE A 408 -1.64 -18.37 -9.42
CA PHE A 408 -1.07 -17.18 -10.05
C PHE A 408 -1.77 -16.78 -11.37
N ILE A 409 -2.77 -17.55 -11.82
CA ILE A 409 -3.69 -17.13 -12.88
C ILE A 409 -4.48 -15.87 -12.47
N LEU A 410 -4.75 -15.68 -11.18
CA LEU A 410 -5.44 -14.49 -10.68
C LEU A 410 -4.59 -13.21 -10.90
N PRO A 411 -3.33 -13.14 -10.43
CA PRO A 411 -2.39 -12.09 -10.83
C PRO A 411 -2.26 -11.90 -12.34
N PHE A 412 -2.21 -12.99 -13.13
CA PHE A 412 -2.16 -12.89 -14.59
C PHE A 412 -3.38 -12.14 -15.15
N ILE A 413 -4.59 -12.49 -14.72
CA ILE A 413 -5.84 -11.81 -15.11
C ILE A 413 -5.79 -10.33 -14.69
N CYS A 414 -5.27 -10.03 -13.49
CA CYS A 414 -5.09 -8.65 -13.05
C CYS A 414 -4.19 -7.86 -14.00
N PHE A 415 -3.05 -8.43 -14.41
CA PHE A 415 -2.15 -7.80 -15.37
C PHE A 415 -2.77 -7.65 -16.76
N VAL A 416 -3.64 -8.57 -17.20
CA VAL A 416 -4.42 -8.40 -18.44
C VAL A 416 -5.30 -7.15 -18.37
N VAL A 417 -6.01 -6.94 -17.26
CA VAL A 417 -6.84 -5.73 -17.06
C VAL A 417 -5.99 -4.46 -17.11
N ILE A 418 -4.83 -4.46 -16.46
CA ILE A 418 -3.90 -3.32 -16.44
C ILE A 418 -3.31 -3.08 -17.85
N ALA A 419 -2.97 -4.13 -18.59
CA ALA A 419 -2.46 -4.02 -19.96
C ALA A 419 -3.52 -3.44 -20.90
N ILE A 420 -4.78 -3.85 -20.76
CA ILE A 420 -5.90 -3.28 -21.52
C ILE A 420 -6.04 -1.78 -21.22
N TYR A 421 -5.97 -1.39 -19.95
CA TYR A 421 -6.03 0.01 -19.54
C TYR A 421 -4.86 0.83 -20.11
N GLY A 422 -3.62 0.32 -19.98
CA GLY A 422 -2.43 0.95 -20.54
C GLY A 422 -2.50 1.12 -22.06
N LYS A 423 -2.96 0.08 -22.78
CA LYS A 423 -3.15 0.14 -24.24
C LYS A 423 -4.22 1.16 -24.65
N ARG A 424 -5.39 1.13 -24.01
CA ARG A 424 -6.50 2.05 -24.32
C ARG A 424 -6.13 3.50 -24.07
N THR A 425 -5.50 3.78 -22.93
CA THR A 425 -5.05 5.14 -22.58
C THR A 425 -3.92 5.62 -23.48
N TYR A 426 -2.98 4.76 -23.86
CA TYR A 426 -1.93 5.11 -24.81
C TYR A 426 -2.46 5.39 -26.21
N ASN A 427 -3.42 4.60 -26.69
CA ASN A 427 -4.08 4.85 -27.97
C ASN A 427 -4.86 6.18 -27.95
N ALA A 428 -5.62 6.45 -26.90
CA ALA A 428 -6.33 7.71 -26.74
C ALA A 428 -5.36 8.92 -26.76
N PHE A 429 -4.20 8.80 -26.10
CA PHE A 429 -3.16 9.82 -26.12
C PHE A 429 -2.62 10.09 -27.53
N LYS A 430 -2.33 9.04 -28.30
CA LYS A 430 -1.86 9.16 -29.71
C LYS A 430 -2.89 9.74 -30.68
N THR A 431 -4.17 9.62 -30.37
CA THR A 431 -5.22 10.20 -31.24
C THR A 431 -5.33 11.71 -31.03
N VAL A 432 -4.94 12.21 -29.85
CA VAL A 432 -5.06 13.62 -29.47
C VAL A 432 -3.76 14.41 -29.73
N HIS A 433 -2.61 13.74 -29.78
CA HIS A 433 -1.28 14.33 -29.99
C HIS A 433 -0.47 13.55 -31.02
#